data_AF-A0A938W4E1-F1
#
_entry.id   AF-A0A938W4E1-F1
#
_cell.length_a   1.000
_cell.length_b   1.000
_cell.length_c   1.000
_cell.angle_alpha   90.00
_cell.angle_beta   90.00
_cell.angle_gamma   90.00
#
_symmetry.space_group_name_H-M   'P 1'
#
loop_
_entity.id
_entity.type
_entity.pdbx_description
1 polymer ?
#
loop_
_entity_poly.entity_id
_entity_poly.type
_entity_poly.pdbx_seq_one_letter_code
_entity_poly.pdbx_strand_id
1 'polypeptide(L)'
;MPQQIVIAEQLRIAAVLTDDRVDELVVAQGRYQIGDVYLGTVENVLPGIDAAFVNIGEGEKNGFIHVTDLGPLRLKKGTVGITELLEPRQKVLVQVMKEPTGTKGPRLTGNLTLPGRFLVLQPHGQGVSISRRINAESERNRLRALGVLIKPPGAGLLVRTEAEGVSEEQLIDDLEALLRQWEAIQTAAETASPPVLLNRDEDFIHRILRDHFNPEVARIVVDCADGVARVQAFLGVDQAQVQVELHPEPAEILEQFKVNAAIRDALKPRVDLPSGGYVIIEPTEALTVIDVNSGSFTRSANARETVLWTNTEAATEIARQLKLRNIGGVVIIDFIDMESRRDQLQVLEHFTAAVRHDAARPQIAQITELGLVELTRKRQGQNIYELFGRACPSCGGLGHVAVLPGKDSLLPLAAAPGLVRSAASARAEVYSPSGSEGSGGRRRRGGRGGRAAAELAELPPLNDSFNGSAAAPGQSHEAALDAAESAPRRPEAELVAVPMQPEQELVYGWLGLNPALLLDSVPSTDNLVVRVVRPGDDAEAVLEEARQQLAAAG
;
A
#
# COMPACT_ATOMS: atom_id res chain seq x y z
N MET A 1 17.55 -24.77 2.89
CA MET A 1 16.87 -25.81 3.71
C MET A 1 15.55 -26.15 3.05
N PRO A 2 14.84 -27.25 3.37
CA PRO A 2 13.51 -27.49 2.80
C PRO A 2 12.56 -26.38 3.23
N GLN A 3 12.13 -25.54 2.28
CA GLN A 3 11.11 -24.53 2.52
C GLN A 3 9.73 -25.19 2.40
N GLN A 4 8.76 -24.72 3.18
CA GLN A 4 7.36 -25.09 3.02
C GLN A 4 6.46 -23.85 2.98
N ILE A 5 5.45 -23.88 2.11
CA ILE A 5 4.46 -22.80 1.98
C ILE A 5 3.14 -23.30 2.56
N VAL A 6 2.58 -22.56 3.51
CA VAL A 6 1.28 -22.84 4.14
C VAL A 6 0.31 -21.76 3.69
N ILE A 7 -0.81 -22.15 3.05
CA ILE A 7 -1.80 -21.22 2.48
C ILE A 7 -3.15 -21.46 3.14
N ALA A 8 -3.64 -20.45 3.87
CA ALA A 8 -5.00 -20.37 4.38
C ALA A 8 -5.81 -19.43 3.48
N GLU A 9 -6.38 -19.95 2.39
CA GLU A 9 -7.13 -19.17 1.41
C GLU A 9 -8.39 -18.55 2.03
N GLN A 10 -9.10 -19.26 2.92
CA GLN A 10 -10.28 -18.74 3.61
C GLN A 10 -9.98 -17.49 4.45
N LEU A 11 -8.76 -17.41 4.98
CA LEU A 11 -8.28 -16.27 5.77
C LEU A 11 -7.46 -15.27 4.94
N ARG A 12 -7.16 -15.58 3.66
CA ARG A 12 -6.26 -14.82 2.78
C ARG A 12 -4.90 -14.52 3.43
N ILE A 13 -4.35 -15.52 4.11
CA ILE A 13 -3.04 -15.49 4.74
C ILE A 13 -2.21 -16.66 4.23
N ALA A 14 -0.95 -16.41 3.88
CA ALA A 14 0.02 -17.44 3.60
C ALA A 14 1.30 -17.19 4.41
N ALA A 15 2.00 -18.26 4.75
CA ALA A 15 3.25 -18.24 5.48
C ALA A 15 4.31 -19.04 4.71
N VAL A 16 5.50 -18.48 4.56
CA VAL A 16 6.69 -19.20 4.10
C VAL A 16 7.49 -19.60 5.33
N LEU A 17 7.72 -20.90 5.50
CA LEU A 17 8.46 -21.45 6.63
C LEU A 17 9.76 -22.12 6.18
N THR A 18 10.81 -21.92 6.97
CA THR A 18 12.08 -22.64 6.88
C THR A 18 12.29 -23.36 8.22
N ASP A 19 12.56 -24.67 8.21
CA ASP A 19 12.77 -25.49 9.42
C ASP A 19 11.70 -25.25 10.52
N ASP A 20 10.41 -25.31 10.12
CA ASP A 20 9.22 -25.03 10.95
C ASP A 20 9.16 -23.63 11.62
N ARG A 21 10.00 -22.67 11.22
CA ARG A 21 9.91 -21.25 11.62
C ARG A 21 9.30 -20.41 10.49
N VAL A 22 8.32 -19.56 10.80
CA VAL A 22 7.72 -18.62 9.83
C VAL A 22 8.69 -17.47 9.55
N ASP A 23 9.20 -17.41 8.32
CA ASP A 23 10.18 -16.41 7.86
C ASP A 23 9.56 -15.23 7.12
N GLU A 24 8.41 -15.44 6.48
CA GLU A 24 7.66 -14.41 5.78
C GLU A 24 6.16 -14.70 5.88
N LEU A 25 5.37 -13.64 6.01
CA LEU A 25 3.91 -13.70 6.15
C LEU A 25 3.30 -12.80 5.09
N VAL A 26 2.41 -13.36 4.27
CA VAL A 26 1.74 -12.65 3.19
C VAL A 26 0.25 -12.57 3.51
N VAL A 27 -0.29 -11.36 3.51
CA VAL A 27 -1.67 -11.07 3.93
C VAL A 27 -2.36 -10.30 2.81
N ALA A 28 -3.40 -10.88 2.21
CA ALA A 28 -4.21 -10.24 1.16
C ALA A 28 -5.56 -9.73 1.71
N GLN A 29 -5.51 -9.07 2.87
CA GLN A 29 -6.65 -8.47 3.57
C GLN A 29 -6.62 -6.94 3.42
N GLY A 30 -7.71 -6.34 2.93
CA GLY A 30 -7.82 -4.91 2.71
C GLY A 30 -8.77 -4.55 1.56
N ARG A 31 -9.19 -3.28 1.48
CA ARG A 31 -10.00 -2.77 0.35
C ARG A 31 -9.18 -2.55 -0.92
N TYR A 32 -7.88 -2.27 -0.76
CA TYR A 32 -6.89 -2.09 -1.82
C TYR A 32 -5.79 -3.15 -1.67
N GLN A 33 -5.24 -3.63 -2.78
CA GLN A 33 -4.08 -4.50 -2.84
C GLN A 33 -3.07 -3.96 -3.86
N ILE A 34 -1.78 -4.15 -3.62
CA ILE A 34 -0.75 -3.87 -4.64
C ILE A 34 -1.07 -4.67 -5.92
N GLY A 35 -1.12 -3.97 -7.06
CA GLY A 35 -1.45 -4.54 -8.37
C GLY A 35 -2.88 -4.32 -8.84
N ASP A 36 -3.83 -3.95 -7.97
CA ASP A 36 -5.21 -3.64 -8.37
C ASP A 36 -5.27 -2.52 -9.44
N VAL A 37 -6.11 -2.72 -10.46
CA VAL A 37 -6.34 -1.75 -11.53
C VAL A 37 -7.75 -1.15 -11.40
N TYR A 38 -7.81 0.17 -11.25
CA TYR A 38 -9.04 0.95 -11.13
C TYR A 38 -9.22 1.89 -12.33
N LEU A 39 -10.47 2.08 -12.75
CA LEU A 39 -10.88 3.26 -13.49
C LEU A 39 -11.27 4.33 -12.48
N GLY A 40 -10.47 5.40 -12.38
CA GLY A 40 -10.68 6.51 -11.47
C GLY A 40 -10.98 7.83 -12.19
N THR A 41 -11.24 8.85 -11.39
CA THR A 41 -11.46 10.23 -11.85
C THR A 41 -10.47 11.15 -11.16
N VAL A 42 -9.73 11.99 -11.90
CA VAL A 42 -8.88 13.02 -11.30
C VAL A 42 -9.78 14.01 -10.55
N GLU A 43 -9.59 14.14 -9.23
CA GLU A 43 -10.41 15.02 -8.40
C GLU A 43 -9.73 16.39 -8.27
N ASN A 44 -8.45 16.40 -7.89
CA ASN A 44 -7.64 17.60 -7.69
C ASN A 44 -6.23 17.42 -8.27
N VAL A 45 -5.66 18.49 -8.83
CA VAL A 45 -4.26 18.54 -9.30
C VAL A 45 -3.54 19.63 -8.49
N LEU A 46 -2.40 19.30 -7.87
CA LEU A 46 -1.64 20.19 -7.00
C LEU A 46 -0.24 20.47 -7.59
N PRO A 47 -0.01 21.65 -8.20
CA PRO A 47 1.28 22.01 -8.80
C PRO A 47 2.43 22.00 -7.80
N GLY A 48 2.21 22.50 -6.57
CA GLY A 48 3.27 22.65 -5.55
C GLY A 48 3.88 21.36 -5.02
N ILE A 49 3.38 20.20 -5.45
CA ILE A 49 3.93 18.87 -5.13
C ILE A 49 3.99 17.95 -6.38
N ASP A 50 3.82 18.52 -7.58
CA ASP A 50 3.76 17.81 -8.87
C ASP A 50 2.95 16.50 -8.83
N ALA A 51 1.76 16.55 -8.22
CA ALA A 51 0.92 15.38 -8.01
C ALA A 51 -0.58 15.68 -8.16
N ALA A 52 -1.35 14.64 -8.41
CA ALA A 52 -2.80 14.67 -8.47
C ALA A 52 -3.42 13.64 -7.51
N PHE A 53 -4.63 13.93 -7.06
CA PHE A 53 -5.48 13.01 -6.34
C PHE A 53 -6.52 12.42 -7.28
N VAL A 54 -6.58 11.09 -7.33
CA VAL A 54 -7.52 10.32 -8.14
C VAL A 54 -8.51 9.63 -7.22
N ASN A 55 -9.79 9.90 -7.45
CA ASN A 55 -10.88 9.21 -6.81
C ASN A 55 -11.03 7.82 -7.46
N ILE A 56 -10.83 6.78 -6.65
CA ILE A 56 -10.90 5.36 -7.04
C ILE A 56 -12.01 4.61 -6.30
N GLY A 57 -12.93 5.33 -5.64
CA GLY A 57 -14.04 4.75 -4.88
C GLY A 57 -13.59 4.12 -3.56
N GLU A 58 -14.45 3.23 -3.03
CA GLU A 58 -14.36 2.30 -1.86
C GLU A 58 -13.61 2.68 -0.55
N GLY A 59 -12.60 3.55 -0.54
CA GLY A 59 -11.94 4.07 0.66
C GLY A 59 -12.39 5.49 1.01
N GLU A 60 -12.06 5.92 2.24
CA GLU A 60 -12.29 7.29 2.73
C GLU A 60 -11.37 8.35 2.08
N LYS A 61 -10.40 7.91 1.25
CA LYS A 61 -9.27 8.72 0.81
C LYS A 61 -8.89 8.40 -0.62
N ASN A 62 -8.74 9.44 -1.42
CA ASN A 62 -8.28 9.39 -2.80
C ASN A 62 -6.84 8.86 -2.91
N GLY A 63 -6.55 8.19 -4.03
CA GLY A 63 -5.19 7.73 -4.34
C GLY A 63 -4.32 8.88 -4.86
N PHE A 64 -3.02 8.80 -4.59
CA PHE A 64 -2.02 9.81 -4.93
C PHE A 64 -1.20 9.36 -6.13
N ILE A 65 -1.11 10.20 -7.19
CA ILE A 65 -0.25 9.95 -8.36
C ILE A 65 0.69 11.15 -8.59
N HIS A 66 1.99 10.86 -8.68
CA HIS A 66 3.04 11.87 -8.94
C HIS A 66 3.31 12.01 -10.44
N VAL A 67 3.86 13.16 -10.88
CA VAL A 67 4.10 13.47 -12.31
C VAL A 67 4.95 12.41 -13.03
N THR A 68 5.90 11.77 -12.34
CA THR A 68 6.72 10.65 -12.87
C THR A 68 5.89 9.41 -13.18
N ASP A 69 4.82 9.19 -12.43
CA ASP A 69 4.06 7.94 -12.39
C ASP A 69 2.85 8.00 -13.34
N LEU A 70 2.59 9.14 -13.99
CA LEU A 70 1.49 9.33 -14.95
C LEU A 70 1.59 8.43 -16.19
N GLY A 71 2.80 8.19 -16.70
CA GLY A 71 3.02 7.35 -17.88
C GLY A 71 2.18 7.78 -19.10
N PRO A 72 1.28 6.92 -19.61
CA PRO A 72 0.43 7.20 -20.78
C PRO A 72 -0.67 8.24 -20.51
N LEU A 73 -0.98 8.59 -19.25
CA LEU A 73 -2.06 9.52 -18.90
C LEU A 73 -1.76 10.98 -19.28
N ARG A 74 -0.52 11.28 -19.69
CA ARG A 74 -0.03 12.62 -20.02
C ARG A 74 -0.63 13.12 -21.35
N LEU A 75 -1.49 14.13 -21.27
CA LEU A 75 -2.15 14.78 -22.42
C LEU A 75 -1.15 15.39 -23.42
N LYS A 76 -0.02 15.92 -22.94
CA LYS A 76 1.06 16.50 -23.76
C LYS A 76 2.40 15.82 -23.49
N LYS A 77 3.26 15.76 -24.51
CA LYS A 77 4.65 15.29 -24.39
C LYS A 77 5.60 16.49 -24.44
N GLY A 78 6.35 16.70 -23.35
CA GLY A 78 7.41 17.72 -23.27
C GLY A 78 7.11 18.93 -22.37
N THR A 79 5.89 19.07 -21.83
CA THR A 79 5.56 20.09 -20.83
C THR A 79 5.96 19.65 -19.43
N VAL A 80 6.31 20.61 -18.56
CA VAL A 80 6.89 20.34 -17.23
C VAL A 80 5.82 20.29 -16.13
N GLY A 81 4.92 21.27 -16.08
CA GLY A 81 3.91 21.38 -15.02
C GLY A 81 2.77 20.37 -15.16
N ILE A 82 2.40 19.71 -14.05
CA ILE A 82 1.37 18.67 -14.03
C ILE A 82 -0.02 19.14 -14.51
N THR A 83 -0.35 20.43 -14.35
CA THR A 83 -1.61 21.03 -14.84
C THR A 83 -1.76 21.08 -16.36
N GLU A 84 -0.68 20.84 -17.11
CA GLU A 84 -0.73 20.65 -18.57
C GLU A 84 -0.71 19.16 -18.99
N LEU A 85 -0.60 18.25 -18.02
CA LEU A 85 -0.49 16.82 -18.22
C LEU A 85 -1.75 16.05 -17.80
N LEU A 86 -2.50 16.58 -16.81
CA LEU A 86 -3.80 16.09 -16.35
C LEU A 86 -4.80 17.23 -16.21
N GLU A 87 -6.07 16.95 -16.51
CA GLU A 87 -7.21 17.85 -16.27
C GLU A 87 -8.07 17.37 -15.08
N PRO A 88 -8.61 18.27 -14.25
CA PRO A 88 -9.63 17.91 -13.26
C PRO A 88 -10.85 17.26 -13.92
N ARG A 89 -11.40 16.22 -13.28
CA ARG A 89 -12.47 15.33 -13.78
C ARG A 89 -12.09 14.43 -14.98
N GLN A 90 -10.83 14.40 -15.40
CA GLN A 90 -10.35 13.43 -16.38
C GLN A 90 -10.54 11.99 -15.87
N LYS A 91 -11.12 11.11 -16.70
CA LYS A 91 -11.11 9.65 -16.46
C LYS A 91 -9.69 9.13 -16.63
N VAL A 92 -9.18 8.37 -15.65
CA VAL A 92 -7.81 7.83 -15.68
C VAL A 92 -7.79 6.35 -15.28
N LEU A 93 -7.06 5.55 -16.07
CA LEU A 93 -6.79 4.15 -15.77
C LEU A 93 -5.53 4.07 -14.91
N VAL A 94 -5.64 3.53 -13.70
CA VAL A 94 -4.59 3.60 -12.67
C VAL A 94 -4.40 2.26 -11.96
N GLN A 95 -3.14 1.94 -11.63
CA GLN A 95 -2.77 0.75 -10.86
C GLN A 95 -2.23 1.13 -9.47
N VAL A 96 -2.59 0.37 -8.44
CA VAL A 96 -2.09 0.53 -7.07
C VAL A 96 -0.62 0.07 -6.99
N MET A 97 0.31 1.03 -6.86
CA MET A 97 1.72 0.77 -6.59
C MET A 97 1.98 0.46 -5.11
N LYS A 98 1.21 1.08 -4.21
CA LYS A 98 1.33 0.93 -2.76
C LYS A 98 -0.04 1.06 -2.10
N GLU A 99 -0.32 0.17 -1.16
CA GLU A 99 -1.43 0.26 -0.22
C GLU A 99 -1.40 1.56 0.61
N PRO A 100 -2.54 2.01 1.16
CA PRO A 100 -2.57 3.15 2.08
C PRO A 100 -1.75 2.84 3.36
N THR A 101 -1.11 3.88 3.90
CA THR A 101 -0.27 3.78 5.10
C THR A 101 -0.64 4.89 6.08
N GLY A 102 -1.14 4.52 7.26
CA GLY A 102 -1.59 5.45 8.29
C GLY A 102 -2.62 6.46 7.76
N THR A 103 -2.26 7.75 7.78
CA THR A 103 -3.15 8.83 7.31
C THR A 103 -3.23 8.96 5.79
N LYS A 104 -2.31 8.37 5.02
CA LYS A 104 -2.13 8.61 3.57
C LYS A 104 -2.87 7.57 2.71
N GLY A 105 -3.51 8.03 1.63
CA GLY A 105 -4.14 7.17 0.62
C GLY A 105 -3.13 6.34 -0.20
N PRO A 106 -3.60 5.37 -1.00
CA PRO A 106 -2.72 4.51 -1.80
C PRO A 106 -1.94 5.31 -2.85
N ARG A 107 -0.72 4.87 -3.20
CA ARG A 107 0.04 5.44 -4.33
C ARG A 107 -0.32 4.72 -5.63
N LEU A 108 -0.58 5.51 -6.67
CA LEU A 108 -1.06 5.05 -7.97
C LEU A 108 -0.03 5.32 -9.09
N THR A 109 -0.17 4.61 -10.21
CA THR A 109 0.51 4.90 -11.48
C THR A 109 -0.39 4.65 -12.68
N GLY A 110 -0.20 5.40 -13.77
CA GLY A 110 -0.74 5.06 -15.10
C GLY A 110 0.13 4.07 -15.88
N ASN A 111 1.35 3.76 -15.41
CA ASN A 111 2.21 2.74 -16.01
C ASN A 111 1.77 1.34 -15.56
N LEU A 112 0.64 0.88 -16.10
CA LEU A 112 0.09 -0.45 -15.81
C LEU A 112 1.10 -1.56 -16.12
N THR A 113 1.12 -2.57 -15.25
CA THR A 113 1.91 -3.80 -15.37
C THR A 113 1.06 -5.01 -15.01
N LEU A 114 1.08 -6.05 -15.84
CA LEU A 114 0.36 -7.29 -15.60
C LEU A 114 1.38 -8.42 -15.39
N PRO A 115 1.57 -8.92 -14.15
CA PRO A 115 2.58 -9.93 -13.83
C PRO A 115 2.05 -11.36 -14.00
N GLY A 116 2.53 -12.03 -15.04
CA GLY A 116 2.36 -13.46 -15.27
C GLY A 116 3.41 -14.30 -14.53
N ARG A 117 3.49 -15.58 -14.88
CA ARG A 117 4.38 -16.56 -14.23
C ARG A 117 5.84 -16.35 -14.63
N PHE A 118 6.09 -16.09 -15.90
CA PHE A 118 7.43 -15.95 -16.49
C PHE A 118 7.68 -14.55 -17.03
N LEU A 119 6.62 -13.88 -17.47
CA LEU A 119 6.64 -12.57 -18.11
C LEU A 119 5.84 -11.54 -17.29
N VAL A 120 6.15 -10.27 -17.53
CA VAL A 120 5.36 -9.12 -17.06
C VAL A 120 5.07 -8.24 -18.27
N LEU A 121 3.79 -8.16 -18.65
CA LEU A 121 3.34 -7.32 -19.75
C LEU A 121 3.22 -5.87 -19.26
N GLN A 122 3.73 -4.91 -20.03
CA GLN A 122 3.64 -3.48 -19.76
C GLN A 122 2.92 -2.82 -20.95
N PRO A 123 1.58 -2.70 -20.97
CA PRO A 123 0.84 -2.33 -22.19
C PRO A 123 1.26 -1.01 -22.88
N HIS A 124 1.87 -0.09 -22.12
CA HIS A 124 2.38 1.20 -22.61
C HIS A 124 3.93 1.33 -22.53
N GLY A 125 4.63 0.23 -22.27
CA GLY A 125 6.09 0.17 -22.12
C GLY A 125 6.84 0.05 -23.44
N GLN A 126 8.18 0.13 -23.40
CA GLN A 126 9.03 0.00 -24.58
C GLN A 126 10.23 -0.93 -24.33
N GLY A 127 10.85 -1.41 -25.41
CA GLY A 127 11.94 -2.41 -25.35
C GLY A 127 11.49 -3.78 -24.84
N VAL A 128 12.48 -4.60 -24.48
CA VAL A 128 12.34 -5.88 -23.76
C VAL A 128 13.36 -5.86 -22.63
N SER A 129 12.93 -6.11 -21.40
CA SER A 129 13.77 -6.14 -20.20
C SER A 129 13.92 -7.56 -19.67
N ILE A 130 15.03 -7.88 -19.01
CA ILE A 130 15.29 -9.20 -18.43
C ILE A 130 15.71 -9.03 -16.97
N SER A 131 15.25 -9.94 -16.11
CA SER A 131 15.63 -10.01 -14.70
C SER A 131 17.14 -9.94 -14.51
N ARG A 132 17.61 -8.99 -13.70
CA ARG A 132 19.04 -8.85 -13.35
C ARG A 132 19.59 -10.02 -12.53
N ARG A 133 18.73 -10.97 -12.10
CA ARG A 133 19.12 -12.21 -11.42
C ARG A 133 19.61 -13.30 -12.40
N ILE A 134 19.14 -13.30 -13.65
CA ILE A 134 19.59 -14.24 -14.70
C ILE A 134 21.00 -13.85 -15.10
N ASN A 135 22.01 -14.56 -14.58
CA ASN A 135 23.42 -14.26 -14.78
C ASN A 135 24.01 -14.92 -16.04
N ALA A 136 23.39 -16.00 -16.55
CA ALA A 136 23.84 -16.68 -17.76
C ALA A 136 23.67 -15.79 -19.01
N GLU A 137 24.77 -15.38 -19.65
CA GLU A 137 24.72 -14.52 -20.83
C GLU A 137 24.08 -15.21 -22.04
N SER A 138 24.28 -16.52 -22.20
CA SER A 138 23.65 -17.34 -23.23
C SER A 138 22.13 -17.29 -23.14
N GLU A 139 21.57 -17.60 -21.98
CA GLU A 139 20.12 -17.59 -21.74
C GLU A 139 19.55 -16.17 -21.77
N ARG A 140 20.26 -15.18 -21.20
CA ARG A 140 19.90 -13.76 -21.33
C ARG A 140 19.84 -13.31 -22.80
N ASN A 141 20.66 -13.87 -23.69
CA ASN A 141 20.61 -13.57 -25.11
C ASN A 141 19.49 -14.33 -25.85
N ARG A 142 19.24 -15.60 -25.51
CA ARG A 142 18.08 -16.38 -25.99
C ARG A 142 16.75 -15.71 -25.61
N LEU A 143 16.54 -15.44 -24.33
CA LEU A 143 15.33 -14.77 -23.81
C LEU A 143 15.16 -13.35 -24.39
N ARG A 144 16.25 -12.65 -24.73
CA ARG A 144 16.15 -11.35 -25.44
C ARG A 144 15.70 -11.53 -26.89
N ALA A 145 16.25 -12.51 -27.61
CA ALA A 145 15.88 -12.77 -28.99
C ALA A 145 14.40 -13.20 -29.09
N LEU A 146 14.00 -14.19 -28.30
CA LEU A 146 12.62 -14.65 -28.22
C LEU A 146 11.68 -13.50 -27.78
N GLY A 147 12.03 -12.79 -26.71
CA GLY A 147 11.25 -11.66 -26.20
C GLY A 147 11.06 -10.51 -27.20
N VAL A 148 11.99 -10.34 -28.16
CA VAL A 148 11.84 -9.37 -29.27
C VAL A 148 10.93 -9.91 -30.39
N LEU A 149 10.88 -11.23 -30.60
CA LEU A 149 10.01 -11.87 -31.60
C LEU A 149 8.55 -11.95 -31.15
N ILE A 150 8.29 -12.31 -29.89
CA ILE A 150 6.91 -12.51 -29.37
C ILE A 150 6.22 -11.20 -28.92
N LYS A 151 6.98 -10.13 -28.72
CA LYS A 151 6.50 -8.88 -28.12
C LYS A 151 5.43 -8.18 -28.99
N PRO A 152 4.30 -7.74 -28.41
CA PRO A 152 3.31 -6.94 -29.13
C PRO A 152 3.84 -5.55 -29.54
N PRO A 153 3.34 -4.97 -30.64
CA PRO A 153 3.66 -3.58 -31.00
C PRO A 153 3.12 -2.62 -29.94
N GLY A 154 3.93 -1.64 -29.53
CA GLY A 154 3.56 -0.62 -28.54
C GLY A 154 3.62 -1.03 -27.07
N ALA A 155 3.57 -2.33 -26.74
CA ALA A 155 3.71 -2.84 -25.38
C ALA A 155 5.17 -3.15 -25.02
N GLY A 156 5.55 -3.05 -23.75
CA GLY A 156 6.81 -3.52 -23.19
C GLY A 156 6.68 -4.92 -22.58
N LEU A 157 7.79 -5.65 -22.52
CA LEU A 157 7.85 -6.98 -21.93
C LEU A 157 9.03 -7.07 -20.96
N LEU A 158 8.82 -7.58 -19.74
CA LEU A 158 9.87 -7.88 -18.78
C LEU A 158 9.87 -9.38 -18.46
N VAL A 159 11.02 -10.02 -18.63
CA VAL A 159 11.23 -11.44 -18.35
C VAL A 159 11.65 -11.62 -16.89
N ARG A 160 10.90 -12.42 -16.10
CA ARG A 160 11.18 -12.75 -14.69
C ARG A 160 12.41 -13.67 -14.60
N THR A 161 12.86 -14.01 -13.39
CA THR A 161 14.00 -14.95 -13.22
C THR A 161 13.56 -16.37 -13.56
N GLU A 162 12.31 -16.68 -13.23
CA GLU A 162 11.66 -17.98 -13.31
C GLU A 162 11.39 -18.44 -14.76
N ALA A 163 11.75 -17.60 -15.74
CA ALA A 163 11.80 -17.93 -17.16
C ALA A 163 13.12 -18.61 -17.60
N GLU A 164 14.14 -18.67 -16.73
CA GLU A 164 15.44 -19.29 -17.01
C GLU A 164 15.29 -20.81 -17.23
N GLY A 165 15.60 -21.28 -18.44
CA GLY A 165 15.45 -22.68 -18.86
C GLY A 165 14.06 -23.06 -19.39
N VAL A 166 13.09 -22.15 -19.40
CA VAL A 166 11.70 -22.42 -19.82
C VAL A 166 11.60 -22.59 -21.34
N SER A 167 10.62 -23.38 -21.81
CA SER A 167 10.36 -23.57 -23.25
C SER A 167 9.76 -22.34 -23.91
N GLU A 168 9.88 -22.24 -25.23
CA GLU A 168 9.40 -21.06 -25.98
C GLU A 168 7.86 -21.05 -26.08
N GLU A 169 7.24 -22.24 -26.09
CA GLU A 169 5.78 -22.44 -26.06
C GLU A 169 5.18 -21.94 -24.73
N GLN A 170 5.73 -22.35 -23.57
CA GLN A 170 5.29 -21.89 -22.25
C GLN A 170 5.40 -20.36 -22.05
N LEU A 171 6.34 -19.70 -22.75
CA LEU A 171 6.50 -18.25 -22.73
C LEU A 171 5.49 -17.54 -23.66
N ILE A 172 5.04 -18.19 -24.74
CA ILE A 172 3.96 -17.69 -25.58
C ILE A 172 2.61 -17.84 -24.86
N ASP A 173 2.36 -18.95 -24.18
CA ASP A 173 1.13 -19.18 -23.41
C ASP A 173 0.94 -18.16 -22.27
N ASP A 174 2.00 -17.86 -21.50
CA ASP A 174 1.99 -16.84 -20.44
C ASP A 174 1.75 -15.43 -21.02
N LEU A 175 2.28 -15.14 -22.23
CA LEU A 175 2.02 -13.88 -22.93
C LEU A 175 0.58 -13.79 -23.45
N GLU A 176 0.03 -14.86 -24.02
CA GLU A 176 -1.36 -14.89 -24.48
C GLU A 176 -2.35 -14.71 -23.31
N ALA A 177 -2.09 -15.33 -22.16
CA ALA A 177 -2.89 -15.13 -20.97
C ALA A 177 -2.90 -13.65 -20.52
N LEU A 178 -1.74 -13.00 -20.52
CA LEU A 178 -1.59 -11.58 -20.19
C LEU A 178 -2.25 -10.64 -21.21
N LEU A 179 -2.25 -11.00 -22.50
CA LEU A 179 -2.94 -10.25 -23.55
C LEU A 179 -4.45 -10.34 -23.41
N ARG A 180 -5.00 -11.55 -23.18
CA ARG A 180 -6.44 -11.75 -22.92
C ARG A 180 -6.90 -11.00 -21.66
N GLN A 181 -6.07 -10.96 -20.60
CA GLN A 181 -6.33 -10.15 -19.41
C GLN A 181 -6.33 -8.64 -19.73
N TRP A 182 -5.40 -8.17 -20.55
CA TRP A 182 -5.34 -6.77 -20.97
C TRP A 182 -6.54 -6.35 -21.82
N GLU A 183 -6.94 -7.15 -22.80
CA GLU A 183 -8.14 -6.91 -23.63
C GLU A 183 -9.42 -6.85 -22.79
N ALA A 184 -9.54 -7.70 -21.78
CA ALA A 184 -10.65 -7.66 -20.81
C ALA A 184 -10.65 -6.36 -19.99
N ILE A 185 -9.49 -5.88 -19.53
CA ILE A 185 -9.34 -4.60 -18.82
C ILE A 185 -9.73 -3.43 -19.73
N GLN A 186 -9.29 -3.41 -21.00
CA GLN A 186 -9.66 -2.36 -21.95
C GLN A 186 -11.18 -2.34 -22.19
N THR A 187 -11.78 -3.50 -22.49
CA THR A 187 -13.23 -3.63 -22.72
C THR A 187 -14.05 -3.17 -21.51
N ALA A 188 -13.57 -3.47 -20.29
CA ALA A 188 -14.20 -3.01 -19.05
C ALA A 188 -14.00 -1.50 -18.81
N ALA A 189 -12.83 -0.95 -19.13
CA ALA A 189 -12.54 0.49 -18.99
C ALA A 189 -13.38 1.38 -19.93
N GLU A 190 -13.68 0.92 -21.14
CA GLU A 190 -14.55 1.63 -22.10
C GLU A 190 -16.01 1.63 -21.66
N THR A 191 -16.49 0.53 -21.04
CA THR A 191 -17.89 0.35 -20.67
C THR A 191 -18.24 0.80 -19.25
N ALA A 192 -17.25 0.99 -18.38
CA ALA A 192 -17.46 1.41 -16.99
C ALA A 192 -17.58 2.94 -16.80
N SER A 193 -18.35 3.32 -15.78
CA SER A 193 -18.36 4.67 -15.21
C SER A 193 -17.51 4.67 -13.94
N PRO A 194 -16.45 5.49 -13.83
CA PRO A 194 -15.63 5.55 -12.62
C PRO A 194 -16.42 6.15 -11.43
N PRO A 195 -16.03 5.81 -10.18
CA PRO A 195 -14.91 4.94 -9.82
C PRO A 195 -15.27 3.45 -9.79
N VAL A 196 -14.46 2.59 -10.43
CA VAL A 196 -14.68 1.13 -10.51
C VAL A 196 -13.35 0.36 -10.47
N LEU A 197 -13.30 -0.74 -9.72
CA LEU A 197 -12.25 -1.77 -9.79
C LEU A 197 -12.45 -2.59 -11.08
N LEU A 198 -11.43 -2.63 -11.95
CA LEU A 198 -11.48 -3.37 -13.23
C LEU A 198 -10.78 -4.73 -13.17
N ASN A 199 -9.65 -4.82 -12.47
CA ASN A 199 -8.90 -6.06 -12.30
C ASN A 199 -8.21 -6.12 -10.93
N ARG A 200 -8.30 -7.30 -10.31
CA ARG A 200 -7.63 -7.69 -9.08
C ARG A 200 -7.09 -9.11 -9.28
N ASP A 201 -5.97 -9.44 -8.67
CA ASP A 201 -5.51 -10.83 -8.55
C ASP A 201 -6.44 -11.56 -7.55
N GLU A 202 -7.61 -12.02 -8.04
CA GLU A 202 -8.63 -12.67 -7.20
C GLU A 202 -8.16 -14.03 -6.65
N ASP A 203 -7.32 -14.76 -7.42
CA ASP A 203 -6.72 -16.02 -6.99
C ASP A 203 -5.49 -15.79 -6.10
N PHE A 204 -5.72 -15.96 -4.80
CA PHE A 204 -4.68 -15.81 -3.78
C PHE A 204 -3.59 -16.89 -3.91
N ILE A 205 -3.95 -18.12 -4.23
CA ILE A 205 -3.00 -19.23 -4.38
C ILE A 205 -2.05 -18.94 -5.54
N HIS A 206 -2.59 -18.57 -6.71
CA HIS A 206 -1.80 -18.22 -7.88
C HIS A 206 -0.83 -17.06 -7.59
N ARG A 207 -1.28 -16.03 -6.86
CA ARG A 207 -0.41 -14.92 -6.43
C ARG A 207 0.74 -15.38 -5.52
N ILE A 208 0.46 -16.20 -4.50
CA ILE A 208 1.50 -16.74 -3.60
C ILE A 208 2.49 -17.61 -4.36
N LEU A 209 2.02 -18.51 -5.23
CA LEU A 209 2.91 -19.36 -6.02
C LEU A 209 3.76 -18.52 -7.00
N ARG A 210 3.15 -17.57 -7.72
CA ARG A 210 3.85 -16.69 -8.67
C ARG A 210 4.99 -15.90 -8.03
N ASP A 211 4.80 -15.42 -6.81
CA ASP A 211 5.70 -14.42 -6.20
C ASP A 211 6.60 -14.98 -5.08
N HIS A 212 6.29 -16.16 -4.51
CA HIS A 212 7.08 -16.81 -3.44
C HIS A 212 7.57 -18.24 -3.77
N PHE A 213 7.04 -18.93 -4.79
CA PHE A 213 7.54 -20.27 -5.14
C PHE A 213 8.99 -20.20 -5.63
N ASN A 214 9.80 -21.17 -5.22
CA ASN A 214 11.18 -21.32 -5.64
C ASN A 214 11.62 -22.81 -5.53
N PRO A 215 12.73 -23.22 -6.16
CA PRO A 215 13.16 -24.62 -6.17
C PRO A 215 13.55 -25.24 -4.81
N GLU A 216 13.64 -24.47 -3.73
CA GLU A 216 13.86 -25.01 -2.37
C GLU A 216 12.54 -25.40 -1.66
N VAL A 217 11.38 -25.09 -2.25
CA VAL A 217 10.06 -25.42 -1.70
C VAL A 217 9.79 -26.92 -1.87
N ALA A 218 9.92 -27.68 -0.79
CA ALA A 218 9.68 -29.11 -0.77
C ALA A 218 8.20 -29.47 -0.57
N ARG A 219 7.42 -28.59 0.08
CA ARG A 219 6.05 -28.88 0.54
C ARG A 219 5.14 -27.66 0.45
N ILE A 220 3.90 -27.87 0.04
CA ILE A 220 2.85 -26.84 -0.04
C ILE A 220 1.59 -27.39 0.63
N VAL A 221 1.09 -26.72 1.66
CA VAL A 221 -0.10 -27.13 2.42
C VAL A 221 -1.21 -26.10 2.23
N VAL A 222 -2.41 -26.55 1.86
CA VAL A 222 -3.55 -25.69 1.53
C VAL A 222 -4.77 -26.08 2.38
N ASP A 223 -5.61 -25.11 2.73
CA ASP A 223 -6.84 -25.28 3.52
C ASP A 223 -8.08 -25.72 2.71
N CYS A 224 -7.97 -25.87 1.39
CA CYS A 224 -9.10 -26.21 0.50
C CYS A 224 -8.73 -27.19 -0.62
N ALA A 225 -9.65 -28.11 -0.96
CA ALA A 225 -9.43 -29.15 -1.97
C ALA A 225 -9.27 -28.57 -3.40
N ASP A 226 -10.11 -27.58 -3.74
CA ASP A 226 -10.03 -26.85 -5.02
C ASP A 226 -8.73 -26.03 -5.13
N GLY A 227 -8.14 -25.68 -3.99
CA GLY A 227 -6.81 -25.05 -3.93
C GLY A 227 -5.69 -26.04 -4.23
N VAL A 228 -5.74 -27.26 -3.69
CA VAL A 228 -4.79 -28.33 -4.05
C VAL A 228 -4.81 -28.61 -5.57
N ALA A 229 -6.00 -28.65 -6.19
CA ALA A 229 -6.13 -28.80 -7.63
C ALA A 229 -5.47 -27.63 -8.41
N ARG A 230 -5.64 -26.38 -7.93
CA ARG A 230 -4.98 -25.19 -8.52
C ARG A 230 -3.46 -25.16 -8.30
N VAL A 231 -2.96 -25.57 -7.14
CA VAL A 231 -1.51 -25.73 -6.92
C VAL A 231 -0.93 -26.75 -7.89
N GLN A 232 -1.57 -27.91 -8.04
CA GLN A 232 -1.14 -28.94 -8.99
C GLN A 232 -1.18 -28.45 -10.45
N ALA A 233 -2.24 -27.73 -10.84
CA ALA A 233 -2.34 -27.12 -12.17
C ALA A 233 -1.26 -26.05 -12.42
N PHE A 234 -0.89 -25.25 -11.41
CA PHE A 234 0.20 -24.27 -11.51
C PHE A 234 1.57 -24.93 -11.59
N LEU A 235 1.89 -25.88 -10.70
CA LEU A 235 3.18 -26.58 -10.71
C LEU A 235 3.39 -27.32 -12.05
N GLY A 236 2.33 -27.92 -12.59
CA GLY A 236 2.38 -28.67 -13.84
C GLY A 236 3.11 -30.01 -13.70
N VAL A 237 3.46 -30.62 -14.83
CA VAL A 237 4.13 -31.94 -14.86
C VAL A 237 5.59 -31.84 -14.42
N ASP A 238 6.24 -30.69 -14.66
CA ASP A 238 7.69 -30.49 -14.50
C ASP A 238 8.18 -30.49 -13.04
N GLN A 239 7.28 -30.33 -12.07
CA GLN A 239 7.62 -30.10 -10.65
C GLN A 239 7.09 -31.18 -9.69
N ALA A 240 7.05 -32.43 -10.17
CA ALA A 240 6.60 -33.62 -9.43
C ALA A 240 7.41 -33.99 -8.16
N GLN A 241 8.34 -33.15 -7.70
CA GLN A 241 9.07 -33.31 -6.42
C GLN A 241 8.41 -32.58 -5.24
N VAL A 242 7.52 -31.62 -5.51
CA VAL A 242 6.86 -30.81 -4.48
C VAL A 242 5.67 -31.57 -3.88
N GLN A 243 5.66 -31.78 -2.56
CA GLN A 243 4.55 -32.43 -1.87
C GLN A 243 3.40 -31.44 -1.64
N VAL A 244 2.27 -31.63 -2.33
CA VAL A 244 1.06 -30.81 -2.15
C VAL A 244 0.07 -31.55 -1.25
N GLU A 245 -0.29 -30.95 -0.11
CA GLU A 245 -1.16 -31.54 0.91
C GLU A 245 -2.40 -30.68 1.19
N LEU A 246 -3.52 -31.36 1.45
CA LEU A 246 -4.74 -30.76 1.97
C LEU A 246 -4.73 -30.81 3.51
N HIS A 247 -4.88 -29.66 4.16
CA HIS A 247 -5.14 -29.61 5.60
C HIS A 247 -6.59 -30.04 5.87
N PRO A 248 -6.87 -30.97 6.81
CA PRO A 248 -8.23 -31.45 7.05
C PRO A 248 -9.13 -30.40 7.70
N GLU A 249 -8.57 -29.49 8.51
CA GLU A 249 -9.33 -28.50 9.27
C GLU A 249 -8.86 -27.07 8.93
N PRO A 250 -9.61 -26.30 8.13
CA PRO A 250 -9.15 -25.00 7.61
C PRO A 250 -8.97 -23.93 8.71
N ALA A 251 -9.70 -24.04 9.82
CA ALA A 251 -9.59 -23.12 10.95
C ALA A 251 -8.28 -23.30 11.76
N GLU A 252 -7.72 -24.51 11.78
CA GLU A 252 -6.56 -24.84 12.64
C GLU A 252 -5.21 -24.76 11.92
N ILE A 253 -5.19 -24.59 10.60
CA ILE A 253 -3.95 -24.58 9.79
C ILE A 253 -2.92 -23.54 10.30
N LEU A 254 -3.36 -22.35 10.71
CA LEU A 254 -2.48 -21.30 11.27
C LEU A 254 -2.03 -21.58 12.71
N GLU A 255 -2.68 -22.49 13.43
CA GLU A 255 -2.28 -22.93 14.77
C GLU A 255 -1.31 -24.11 14.70
N GLN A 256 -1.63 -25.14 13.90
CA GLN A 256 -0.79 -26.33 13.72
C GLN A 256 0.61 -25.98 13.19
N PHE A 257 0.68 -25.07 12.21
CA PHE A 257 1.95 -24.54 11.69
C PHE A 257 2.50 -23.34 12.49
N LYS A 258 1.98 -23.10 13.71
CA LYS A 258 2.43 -22.09 14.68
C LYS A 258 2.45 -20.64 14.17
N VAL A 259 1.76 -20.34 13.06
CA VAL A 259 1.70 -19.00 12.45
C VAL A 259 1.08 -17.99 13.42
N ASN A 260 0.01 -18.39 14.13
CA ASN A 260 -0.62 -17.56 15.17
C ASN A 260 0.33 -17.24 16.35
N ALA A 261 1.22 -18.16 16.70
CA ALA A 261 2.26 -17.91 17.71
C ALA A 261 3.34 -16.97 17.16
N ALA A 262 3.81 -17.21 15.94
CA ALA A 262 4.80 -16.36 15.27
C ALA A 262 4.32 -14.90 15.12
N ILE A 263 3.04 -14.67 14.79
CA ILE A 263 2.43 -13.32 14.76
C ILE A 263 2.45 -12.69 16.16
N ARG A 264 2.02 -13.43 17.19
CA ARG A 264 1.98 -12.95 18.58
C ARG A 264 3.36 -12.59 19.11
N ASP A 265 4.38 -13.35 18.74
CA ASP A 265 5.77 -13.10 19.15
C ASP A 265 6.43 -11.99 18.32
N ALA A 266 6.10 -11.86 17.03
CA ALA A 266 6.56 -10.78 16.16
C ALA A 266 5.93 -9.41 16.46
N LEU A 267 4.89 -9.34 17.29
CA LEU A 267 4.35 -8.09 17.86
C LEU A 267 5.09 -7.64 19.14
N LYS A 268 5.92 -8.48 19.76
CA LYS A 268 6.74 -8.12 20.93
C LYS A 268 8.01 -7.37 20.49
N PRO A 269 8.49 -6.36 21.23
CA PRO A 269 9.79 -5.73 20.92
C PRO A 269 10.96 -6.70 21.03
N ARG A 270 10.99 -7.51 22.10
CA ARG A 270 12.05 -8.51 22.36
C ARG A 270 11.88 -9.76 21.50
N VAL A 271 12.99 -10.24 20.95
CA VAL A 271 13.18 -11.51 20.24
C VAL A 271 14.36 -12.24 20.85
N ASP A 272 14.16 -13.43 21.40
CA ASP A 272 15.25 -14.24 21.96
C ASP A 272 16.05 -14.97 20.88
N LEU A 273 17.38 -15.02 21.03
CA LEU A 273 18.30 -15.70 20.11
C LEU A 273 18.58 -17.14 20.56
N PRO A 274 18.85 -18.10 19.65
CA PRO A 274 19.11 -19.50 19.99
C PRO A 274 20.24 -19.73 21.00
N SER A 275 21.24 -18.84 21.05
CA SER A 275 22.35 -18.93 22.00
C SER A 275 22.05 -18.34 23.39
N GLY A 276 20.90 -17.70 23.61
CA GLY A 276 20.51 -17.13 24.91
C GLY A 276 20.81 -15.64 25.10
N GLY A 277 21.24 -14.96 24.02
CA GLY A 277 21.10 -13.51 23.86
C GLY A 277 19.70 -13.11 23.41
N TYR A 278 19.47 -11.83 23.13
CA TYR A 278 18.20 -11.32 22.59
C TYR A 278 18.42 -10.04 21.80
N VAL A 279 17.44 -9.72 20.95
CA VAL A 279 17.35 -8.48 20.17
C VAL A 279 16.09 -7.73 20.58
N ILE A 280 16.15 -6.41 20.72
CA ILE A 280 15.00 -5.53 20.94
C ILE A 280 14.76 -4.75 19.65
N ILE A 281 13.51 -4.75 19.15
CA ILE A 281 13.11 -4.07 17.91
C ILE A 281 12.00 -3.06 18.24
N GLU A 282 12.30 -1.77 18.13
CA GLU A 282 11.39 -0.68 18.47
C GLU A 282 11.15 0.27 17.27
N PRO A 283 9.91 0.33 16.74
CA PRO A 283 9.56 1.29 15.70
C PRO A 283 9.27 2.69 16.30
N THR A 284 9.96 3.70 15.79
CA THR A 284 9.64 5.12 16.01
C THR A 284 8.83 5.67 14.83
N GLU A 285 8.43 6.94 14.87
CA GLU A 285 7.73 7.61 13.75
C GLU A 285 8.54 7.59 12.44
N ALA A 286 9.84 7.86 12.52
CA ALA A 286 10.70 8.04 11.34
C ALA A 286 11.51 6.80 10.96
N LEU A 287 11.98 6.04 11.95
CA LEU A 287 12.93 4.93 11.78
C LEU A 287 12.66 3.78 12.76
N THR A 288 13.25 2.61 12.52
CA THR A 288 13.23 1.49 13.49
C THR A 288 14.60 1.35 14.15
N VAL A 289 14.65 1.30 15.48
CA VAL A 289 15.86 1.01 16.25
C VAL A 289 15.89 -0.48 16.58
N ILE A 290 17.07 -1.09 16.52
CA ILE A 290 17.31 -2.48 16.85
C ILE A 290 18.54 -2.56 17.77
N ASP A 291 18.37 -3.12 18.97
CA ASP A 291 19.42 -3.28 19.99
C ASP A 291 19.76 -4.77 20.19
N VAL A 292 21.04 -5.13 20.32
CA VAL A 292 21.54 -6.52 20.38
C VAL A 292 22.24 -6.79 21.72
N ASN A 293 21.73 -7.77 22.47
CA ASN A 293 22.22 -8.12 23.81
C ASN A 293 22.71 -9.59 23.87
N SER A 294 23.83 -9.83 24.55
CA SER A 294 24.37 -11.18 24.81
C SER A 294 23.61 -11.96 25.88
N GLY A 295 22.85 -11.28 26.74
CA GLY A 295 21.93 -11.88 27.70
C GLY A 295 22.59 -12.88 28.64
N SER A 296 22.26 -14.18 28.47
CA SER A 296 22.76 -15.28 29.30
C SER A 296 23.91 -16.08 28.64
N PHE A 297 24.31 -15.72 27.43
CA PHE A 297 25.20 -16.53 26.60
C PHE A 297 26.65 -16.52 27.10
N THR A 298 27.13 -17.70 27.50
CA THR A 298 28.43 -17.90 28.18
C THR A 298 29.20 -19.13 27.67
N ARG A 299 29.00 -19.53 26.40
CA ARG A 299 29.63 -20.77 25.86
C ARG A 299 31.14 -20.73 25.67
N SER A 300 31.75 -19.55 25.49
CA SER A 300 33.18 -19.43 25.15
C SER A 300 33.98 -18.76 26.27
N ALA A 301 35.25 -19.15 26.41
CA ALA A 301 36.17 -18.53 27.37
C ALA A 301 36.67 -17.14 26.93
N ASN A 302 36.45 -16.75 25.66
CA ASN A 302 36.91 -15.50 25.08
C ASN A 302 35.71 -14.56 24.83
N ALA A 303 35.60 -13.49 25.62
CA ALA A 303 34.51 -12.50 25.47
C ALA A 303 34.32 -12.02 24.02
N ARG A 304 35.43 -11.78 23.30
CA ARG A 304 35.45 -11.41 21.88
C ARG A 304 34.75 -12.42 20.96
N GLU A 305 34.97 -13.72 21.16
CA GLU A 305 34.33 -14.77 20.34
C GLU A 305 32.83 -14.86 20.65
N THR A 306 32.45 -14.72 21.93
CA THR A 306 31.06 -14.62 22.37
C THR A 306 30.34 -13.43 21.71
N VAL A 307 30.99 -12.25 21.63
CA VAL A 307 30.45 -11.05 20.97
C VAL A 307 30.28 -11.27 19.46
N LEU A 308 31.33 -11.70 18.75
CA LEU A 308 31.27 -11.94 17.30
C LEU A 308 30.20 -12.99 16.94
N TRP A 309 30.08 -14.06 17.73
CA TRP A 309 29.02 -15.05 17.55
C TRP A 309 27.62 -14.45 17.76
N THR A 310 27.42 -13.71 18.85
CA THR A 310 26.12 -13.05 19.16
C THR A 310 25.71 -12.09 18.06
N ASN A 311 26.62 -11.24 17.57
CA ASN A 311 26.33 -10.29 16.49
C ASN A 311 26.04 -10.99 15.16
N THR A 312 26.70 -12.13 14.86
CA THR A 312 26.44 -12.95 13.66
C THR A 312 25.07 -13.64 13.74
N GLU A 313 24.70 -14.18 14.90
CA GLU A 313 23.39 -14.77 15.17
C GLU A 313 22.27 -13.71 15.11
N ALA A 314 22.49 -12.55 15.74
CA ALA A 314 21.60 -11.41 15.71
C ALA A 314 21.38 -10.88 14.28
N ALA A 315 22.43 -10.69 13.49
CA ALA A 315 22.32 -10.29 12.08
C ALA A 315 21.42 -11.25 11.27
N THR A 316 21.48 -12.56 11.57
CA THR A 316 20.65 -13.58 10.92
C THR A 316 19.18 -13.45 11.33
N GLU A 317 18.89 -13.35 12.64
CA GLU A 317 17.51 -13.18 13.13
C GLU A 317 16.92 -11.81 12.76
N ILE A 318 17.72 -10.73 12.71
CA ILE A 318 17.29 -9.41 12.24
C ILE A 318 16.88 -9.47 10.76
N ALA A 319 17.69 -10.08 9.89
CA ALA A 319 17.32 -10.27 8.48
C ALA A 319 15.99 -11.02 8.31
N ARG A 320 15.72 -11.98 9.22
CA ARG A 320 14.47 -12.74 9.32
C ARG A 320 13.30 -11.88 9.80
N GLN A 321 13.47 -11.13 10.88
CA GLN A 321 12.45 -10.27 11.49
C GLN A 321 12.07 -9.08 10.58
N LEU A 322 13.00 -8.53 9.80
CA LEU A 322 12.73 -7.49 8.80
C LEU A 322 11.72 -7.95 7.74
N LYS A 323 11.79 -9.21 7.30
CA LYS A 323 10.79 -9.84 6.43
C LYS A 323 9.49 -10.09 7.18
N LEU A 324 9.54 -10.86 8.28
CA LEU A 324 8.38 -11.30 9.05
C LEU A 324 7.49 -10.14 9.55
N ARG A 325 8.10 -9.04 10.00
CA ARG A 325 7.39 -7.84 10.48
C ARG A 325 7.06 -6.84 9.36
N ASN A 326 7.58 -7.08 8.15
CA ASN A 326 7.60 -6.17 7.01
C ASN A 326 8.07 -4.73 7.34
N ILE A 327 9.14 -4.62 8.13
CA ILE A 327 9.73 -3.33 8.53
C ILE A 327 10.33 -2.64 7.30
N GLY A 328 10.22 -1.31 7.19
CA GLY A 328 10.83 -0.56 6.09
C GLY A 328 10.85 0.95 6.31
N GLY A 329 11.69 1.63 5.55
CA GLY A 329 12.21 2.96 5.87
C GLY A 329 13.69 2.84 6.27
N VAL A 330 14.14 3.73 7.15
CA VAL A 330 15.44 3.65 7.80
C VAL A 330 15.37 2.72 8.99
N VAL A 331 16.38 1.86 9.15
CA VAL A 331 16.59 0.98 10.29
C VAL A 331 18.01 1.23 10.79
N ILE A 332 18.16 1.42 12.11
CA ILE A 332 19.45 1.57 12.79
C ILE A 332 19.63 0.34 13.68
N ILE A 333 20.77 -0.31 13.57
CA ILE A 333 21.10 -1.51 14.36
C ILE A 333 22.31 -1.19 15.23
N ASP A 334 22.13 -1.29 16.54
CA ASP A 334 23.19 -1.25 17.54
C ASP A 334 23.69 -2.69 17.78
N PHE A 335 24.93 -2.96 17.39
CA PHE A 335 25.59 -4.26 17.58
C PHE A 335 26.57 -4.15 18.73
N ILE A 336 26.70 -5.22 19.53
CA ILE A 336 27.61 -5.25 20.69
C ILE A 336 29.04 -4.88 20.25
N ASP A 337 29.67 -3.94 20.96
CA ASP A 337 30.98 -3.37 20.64
C ASP A 337 32.04 -4.40 20.22
N MET A 338 32.69 -4.14 19.08
CA MET A 338 33.75 -4.98 18.53
C MET A 338 35.02 -4.15 18.30
N GLU A 339 36.04 -4.33 19.13
CA GLU A 339 37.36 -3.67 19.01
C GLU A 339 38.04 -3.93 17.64
N SER A 340 37.80 -5.10 17.04
CA SER A 340 38.47 -5.48 15.81
C SER A 340 37.64 -5.14 14.57
N ARG A 341 38.17 -4.25 13.73
CA ARG A 341 37.61 -3.93 12.40
C ARG A 341 37.43 -5.17 11.50
N ARG A 342 38.20 -6.25 11.72
CA ARG A 342 38.00 -7.53 11.03
C ARG A 342 36.65 -8.15 11.39
N ASP A 343 36.29 -8.14 12.65
CA ASP A 343 35.09 -8.77 13.19
C ASP A 343 33.85 -7.97 12.79
N GLN A 344 33.95 -6.62 12.85
CA GLN A 344 32.97 -5.69 12.28
C GLN A 344 32.68 -5.98 10.81
N LEU A 345 33.72 -6.12 9.97
CA LEU A 345 33.56 -6.45 8.55
C LEU A 345 32.96 -7.85 8.32
N GLN A 346 33.30 -8.83 9.16
CA GLN A 346 32.73 -10.18 9.10
C GLN A 346 31.23 -10.19 9.42
N VAL A 347 30.79 -9.41 10.41
CA VAL A 347 29.34 -9.24 10.71
C VAL A 347 28.63 -8.54 9.56
N LEU A 348 29.22 -7.50 8.95
CA LEU A 348 28.63 -6.83 7.77
C LEU A 348 28.53 -7.73 6.54
N GLU A 349 29.55 -8.55 6.26
CA GLU A 349 29.54 -9.51 5.15
C GLU A 349 28.47 -10.58 5.37
N HIS A 350 28.39 -11.15 6.59
CA HIS A 350 27.36 -12.11 6.96
C HIS A 350 25.95 -11.52 6.89
N PHE A 351 25.75 -10.29 7.40
CA PHE A 351 24.46 -9.60 7.31
C PHE A 351 24.06 -9.35 5.85
N THR A 352 25.00 -8.90 5.01
CA THR A 352 24.78 -8.71 3.56
C THR A 352 24.45 -10.03 2.85
N ALA A 353 24.99 -11.16 3.29
CA ALA A 353 24.62 -12.48 2.79
C ALA A 353 23.20 -12.90 3.23
N ALA A 354 22.87 -12.81 4.51
CA ALA A 354 21.55 -13.15 5.05
C ALA A 354 20.42 -12.29 4.44
N VAL A 355 20.71 -11.01 4.18
CA VAL A 355 19.77 -10.01 3.66
C VAL A 355 19.60 -10.09 2.13
N ARG A 356 20.50 -10.78 1.41
CA ARG A 356 20.57 -10.84 -0.07
C ARG A 356 19.28 -11.26 -0.77
N HIS A 357 18.49 -12.14 -0.16
CA HIS A 357 17.33 -12.78 -0.79
C HIS A 357 16.02 -11.96 -0.64
N ASP A 358 16.04 -10.89 0.18
CA ASP A 358 14.86 -10.06 0.48
C ASP A 358 14.34 -9.28 -0.74
N ALA A 359 13.05 -9.50 -1.07
CA ALA A 359 12.35 -8.84 -2.17
C ALA A 359 12.28 -7.30 -2.03
N ALA A 360 12.35 -6.76 -0.81
CA ALA A 360 12.36 -5.31 -0.57
C ALA A 360 13.66 -4.61 -1.02
N ARG A 361 14.70 -5.37 -1.41
CA ARG A 361 16.04 -4.87 -1.73
C ARG A 361 16.60 -3.88 -0.68
N PRO A 362 16.67 -4.28 0.60
CA PRO A 362 17.46 -3.58 1.61
C PRO A 362 18.87 -3.22 1.15
N GLN A 363 19.35 -2.06 1.61
CA GLN A 363 20.69 -1.51 1.33
C GLN A 363 21.35 -1.13 2.65
N ILE A 364 22.39 -1.86 3.03
CA ILE A 364 23.26 -1.51 4.16
C ILE A 364 24.18 -0.39 3.69
N ALA A 365 24.28 0.70 4.45
CA ALA A 365 25.08 1.86 4.07
C ALA A 365 26.52 1.73 4.61
N GLN A 366 26.69 1.86 5.93
CA GLN A 366 27.98 1.73 6.61
C GLN A 366 27.80 1.47 8.11
N ILE A 367 28.90 1.16 8.80
CA ILE A 367 29.05 1.37 10.24
C ILE A 367 29.37 2.84 10.47
N THR A 368 28.66 3.49 11.38
CA THR A 368 28.92 4.87 11.83
C THR A 368 30.13 4.93 12.78
N GLU A 369 30.64 6.13 13.06
CA GLU A 369 31.68 6.35 14.08
C GLU A 369 31.23 5.94 15.50
N LEU A 370 29.93 5.74 15.71
CA LEU A 370 29.30 5.29 16.96
C LEU A 370 29.01 3.77 16.98
N GLY A 371 29.57 2.99 16.04
CA GLY A 371 29.36 1.53 15.96
C GLY A 371 28.05 1.09 15.29
N LEU A 372 27.01 1.94 15.32
CA LEU A 372 25.69 1.69 14.74
C LEU A 372 25.77 1.37 13.24
N VAL A 373 25.00 0.38 12.77
CA VAL A 373 24.82 0.03 11.35
C VAL A 373 23.57 0.67 10.78
N GLU A 374 23.73 1.42 9.69
CA GLU A 374 22.63 2.04 8.94
C GLU A 374 22.11 1.12 7.83
N LEU A 375 20.78 0.93 7.76
CA LEU A 375 20.09 0.12 6.77
C LEU A 375 18.87 0.86 6.21
N THR A 376 18.68 0.86 4.89
CA THR A 376 17.44 1.32 4.25
C THR A 376 16.73 0.16 3.56
N ARG A 377 15.50 -0.16 3.98
CA ARG A 377 14.64 -1.23 3.40
C ARG A 377 13.38 -0.62 2.77
N LYS A 378 12.98 -1.04 1.58
CA LYS A 378 11.76 -0.52 0.93
C LYS A 378 10.51 -1.09 1.59
N ARG A 379 9.54 -0.24 1.97
CA ARG A 379 8.21 -0.69 2.42
C ARG A 379 7.46 -1.37 1.28
N GLN A 380 7.01 -2.61 1.51
CA GLN A 380 6.29 -3.48 0.57
C GLN A 380 4.88 -3.76 1.09
N GLY A 381 4.02 -2.75 1.10
CA GLY A 381 2.70 -2.82 1.75
C GLY A 381 2.73 -2.45 3.23
N GLN A 382 1.73 -2.91 3.97
CA GLN A 382 1.55 -2.66 5.42
C GLN A 382 2.49 -3.51 6.29
N ASN A 383 2.78 -3.03 7.51
CA ASN A 383 3.61 -3.74 8.49
C ASN A 383 2.78 -4.59 9.47
N ILE A 384 3.42 -5.51 10.20
CA ILE A 384 2.72 -6.45 11.09
C ILE A 384 1.91 -5.76 12.21
N TYR A 385 2.36 -4.59 12.69
CA TYR A 385 1.68 -3.81 13.72
C TYR A 385 0.44 -3.09 13.17
N GLU A 386 0.44 -2.72 11.88
CA GLU A 386 -0.73 -2.18 11.17
C GLU A 386 -1.77 -3.27 10.86
N LEU A 387 -1.32 -4.49 10.54
CA LEU A 387 -2.18 -5.62 10.17
C LEU A 387 -2.81 -6.34 11.38
N PHE A 388 -2.03 -6.63 12.42
CA PHE A 388 -2.43 -7.47 13.56
C PHE A 388 -2.36 -6.76 14.92
N GLY A 389 -1.87 -5.52 14.97
CA GLY A 389 -1.80 -4.72 16.19
C GLY A 389 -2.97 -3.74 16.32
N ARG A 390 -3.52 -3.62 17.53
CA ARG A 390 -4.36 -2.48 17.93
C ARG A 390 -3.69 -1.73 19.07
N ALA A 391 -3.83 -0.41 19.10
CA ALA A 391 -3.35 0.41 20.21
C ALA A 391 -3.97 -0.06 21.54
N CYS A 392 -3.15 -0.39 22.53
CA CYS A 392 -3.63 -0.90 23.81
C CYS A 392 -4.38 0.19 24.59
N PRO A 393 -5.66 -0.01 24.93
CA PRO A 393 -6.48 1.02 25.59
C PRO A 393 -6.00 1.32 27.02
N SER A 394 -5.38 0.35 27.71
CA SER A 394 -4.91 0.51 29.08
C SER A 394 -3.67 1.38 29.23
N CYS A 395 -2.90 1.59 28.16
CA CYS A 395 -1.67 2.39 28.17
C CYS A 395 -1.64 3.44 27.03
N GLY A 396 -2.82 3.87 26.55
CA GLY A 396 -2.94 4.94 25.55
C GLY A 396 -2.25 4.67 24.21
N GLY A 397 -1.99 3.40 23.86
CA GLY A 397 -1.27 3.03 22.64
C GLY A 397 0.25 2.83 22.78
N LEU A 398 0.84 2.96 23.98
CA LEU A 398 2.27 2.63 24.24
C LEU A 398 2.66 1.16 23.98
N GLY A 399 1.68 0.29 23.69
CA GLY A 399 1.88 -1.10 23.33
C GLY A 399 0.72 -1.63 22.50
N HIS A 400 0.89 -2.81 21.91
CA HIS A 400 -0.08 -3.40 20.99
C HIS A 400 -0.85 -4.56 21.62
N VAL A 401 -2.16 -4.59 21.41
CA VAL A 401 -2.99 -5.78 21.58
C VAL A 401 -3.00 -6.54 20.26
N ALA A 402 -2.63 -7.82 20.30
CA ALA A 402 -2.69 -8.70 19.13
C ALA A 402 -4.14 -9.04 18.77
N VAL A 403 -4.45 -9.04 17.47
CA VAL A 403 -5.71 -9.53 16.90
C VAL A 403 -5.35 -10.69 15.99
N LEU A 404 -5.68 -11.92 16.39
CA LEU A 404 -5.29 -13.11 15.63
C LEU A 404 -6.36 -13.53 14.61
N PRO A 405 -5.94 -13.95 13.40
CA PRO A 405 -6.86 -14.46 12.39
C PRO A 405 -7.54 -15.75 12.88
N GLY A 406 -8.78 -15.96 12.46
CA GLY A 406 -9.61 -17.12 12.84
C GLY A 406 -10.12 -17.11 14.30
N LYS A 407 -9.43 -16.47 15.25
CA LYS A 407 -9.79 -16.47 16.67
C LYS A 407 -10.46 -15.18 17.15
N ASP A 408 -9.89 -14.02 16.84
CA ASP A 408 -10.38 -12.72 17.33
C ASP A 408 -11.24 -11.98 16.29
N SER A 409 -11.35 -12.50 15.06
CA SER A 409 -12.15 -11.91 13.98
C SER A 409 -13.53 -12.56 13.87
N LEU A 410 -14.55 -11.90 14.40
CA LEU A 410 -15.96 -12.15 14.06
C LEU A 410 -16.37 -11.52 12.71
N LEU A 411 -15.41 -11.20 11.85
CA LEU A 411 -15.65 -10.71 10.49
C LEU A 411 -14.95 -11.60 9.46
N PRO A 412 -15.72 -12.30 8.60
CA PRO A 412 -15.24 -12.68 7.28
C PRO A 412 -15.04 -11.38 6.48
N LEU A 413 -13.79 -10.92 6.31
CA LEU A 413 -13.49 -9.69 5.56
C LEU A 413 -13.83 -9.75 4.05
N ALA A 414 -14.36 -10.88 3.58
CA ALA A 414 -15.00 -11.03 2.28
C ALA A 414 -16.40 -10.37 2.19
N ALA A 415 -17.02 -9.99 3.31
CA ALA A 415 -18.39 -9.48 3.37
C ALA A 415 -18.50 -7.93 3.30
N ALA A 416 -17.74 -7.29 2.40
CA ALA A 416 -17.94 -5.87 2.05
C ALA A 416 -18.88 -5.75 0.84
N PRO A 417 -20.04 -5.07 0.94
CA PRO A 417 -20.91 -4.82 -0.20
C PRO A 417 -20.25 -3.81 -1.14
N GLY A 418 -19.90 -4.26 -2.34
CA GLY A 418 -19.11 -3.48 -3.32
C GLY A 418 -18.27 -4.36 -4.24
N LEU A 419 -17.94 -5.58 -3.80
CA LEU A 419 -17.14 -6.55 -4.54
C LEU A 419 -17.78 -6.96 -5.88
N VAL A 420 -17.44 -6.22 -6.92
CA VAL A 420 -17.70 -6.57 -8.32
C VAL A 420 -16.95 -7.88 -8.58
N ARG A 421 -17.69 -9.00 -8.65
CA ARG A 421 -17.22 -10.19 -9.37
C ARG A 421 -16.77 -9.71 -10.74
N SER A 422 -15.50 -9.85 -11.06
CA SER A 422 -14.93 -9.34 -12.31
C SER A 422 -15.80 -9.76 -13.51
N ALA A 423 -16.22 -8.79 -14.33
CA ALA A 423 -17.20 -9.03 -15.39
C ALA A 423 -16.71 -9.99 -16.49
N ALA A 424 -15.39 -10.25 -16.52
CA ALA A 424 -14.77 -11.34 -17.26
C ALA A 424 -15.14 -12.72 -16.68
N SER A 425 -14.91 -12.93 -15.38
CA SER A 425 -15.22 -14.20 -14.68
C SER A 425 -16.69 -14.58 -14.79
N ALA A 426 -17.60 -13.60 -14.66
CA ALA A 426 -19.04 -13.81 -14.82
C ALA A 426 -19.49 -14.15 -16.27
N ARG A 427 -18.58 -14.09 -17.26
CA ARG A 427 -18.82 -14.51 -18.65
C ARG A 427 -18.06 -15.78 -19.04
N ALA A 428 -17.01 -16.15 -18.31
CA ALA A 428 -16.20 -17.33 -18.61
C ALA A 428 -16.96 -18.66 -18.39
N GLU A 429 -17.89 -18.70 -17.43
CA GLU A 429 -18.64 -19.93 -17.08
C GLU A 429 -19.68 -20.40 -18.14
N VAL A 430 -19.82 -19.71 -19.28
CA VAL A 430 -20.87 -19.99 -20.28
C VAL A 430 -20.35 -20.26 -21.69
N TYR A 431 -19.28 -21.05 -21.83
CA TYR A 431 -19.16 -21.98 -22.97
C TYR A 431 -18.25 -23.19 -22.70
N SER A 432 -18.82 -24.40 -22.81
CA SER A 432 -18.10 -25.66 -22.92
C SER A 432 -18.99 -26.67 -23.66
N PRO A 433 -18.70 -27.01 -24.93
CA PRO A 433 -19.55 -27.88 -25.74
C PRO A 433 -19.23 -29.37 -25.57
N SER A 434 -20.19 -30.22 -25.97
CA SER A 434 -20.21 -31.70 -25.84
C SER A 434 -20.48 -32.23 -24.41
N GLY A 435 -21.06 -33.42 -24.21
CA GLY A 435 -21.54 -34.43 -25.17
C GLY A 435 -23.06 -34.66 -25.16
N SER A 436 -23.54 -35.57 -26.02
CA SER A 436 -24.97 -35.79 -26.29
C SER A 436 -25.47 -37.20 -25.94
N GLU A 437 -26.47 -37.30 -25.05
CA GLU A 437 -27.45 -38.40 -24.88
C GLU A 437 -28.38 -38.01 -23.70
N GLY A 438 -29.66 -38.39 -23.57
CA GLY A 438 -30.60 -39.06 -24.48
C GLY A 438 -31.96 -39.35 -23.78
N SER A 439 -33.08 -39.34 -24.52
CA SER A 439 -34.46 -39.73 -24.07
C SER A 439 -35.24 -38.77 -23.12
N GLY A 440 -36.55 -39.02 -22.94
CA GLY A 440 -37.29 -38.63 -21.71
C GLY A 440 -38.39 -37.54 -21.74
N GLY A 441 -38.97 -37.17 -22.88
CA GLY A 441 -39.89 -36.00 -22.93
C GLY A 441 -41.32 -36.17 -22.35
N ARG A 442 -41.95 -35.07 -21.90
CA ARG A 442 -43.43 -34.95 -21.81
C ARG A 442 -43.92 -33.50 -21.99
N ARG A 443 -44.86 -33.29 -22.92
CA ARG A 443 -45.56 -32.01 -23.15
C ARG A 443 -46.80 -31.88 -22.27
N ARG A 444 -47.12 -30.68 -21.78
CA ARG A 444 -48.51 -30.22 -21.55
C ARG A 444 -48.65 -28.74 -21.94
N ARG A 445 -49.87 -28.30 -22.28
CA ARG A 445 -50.15 -27.05 -22.99
C ARG A 445 -51.46 -26.42 -22.49
N GLY A 446 -51.46 -25.10 -22.30
CA GLY A 446 -52.64 -24.29 -22.00
C GLY A 446 -52.64 -23.67 -20.59
N GLY A 447 -53.13 -22.44 -20.38
CA GLY A 447 -53.53 -21.48 -21.42
C GLY A 447 -54.23 -20.20 -20.92
N ARG A 448 -53.85 -19.07 -21.55
CA ARG A 448 -54.69 -17.91 -21.95
C ARG A 448 -55.66 -17.27 -20.92
N GLY A 449 -55.27 -16.09 -20.42
CA GLY A 449 -56.15 -14.90 -20.44
C GLY A 449 -56.50 -14.24 -19.09
N GLY A 450 -56.45 -12.91 -19.06
CA GLY A 450 -56.93 -12.03 -17.96
C GLY A 450 -56.51 -10.57 -18.20
N ARG A 451 -57.39 -9.60 -17.91
CA ARG A 451 -57.16 -8.14 -18.03
C ARG A 451 -57.81 -7.41 -16.85
N ALA A 452 -57.05 -6.50 -16.21
CA ALA A 452 -57.45 -5.28 -15.47
C ALA A 452 -56.24 -4.89 -14.57
N ALA A 453 -55.74 -3.66 -14.36
CA ALA A 453 -56.16 -2.26 -14.60
C ALA A 453 -56.57 -1.50 -13.31
N ALA A 454 -55.66 -0.62 -12.84
CA ALA A 454 -55.82 0.48 -11.87
C ALA A 454 -56.33 0.11 -10.45
N GLU A 455 -56.12 0.86 -9.36
CA GLU A 455 -55.83 2.30 -9.16
C GLU A 455 -54.78 2.58 -8.05
N LEU A 456 -54.48 3.87 -7.82
CA LEU A 456 -53.76 4.41 -6.66
C LEU A 456 -54.76 4.84 -5.56
N ALA A 457 -54.34 4.80 -4.29
CA ALA A 457 -55.07 5.43 -3.17
C ALA A 457 -54.09 5.86 -2.05
N GLU A 458 -54.50 6.84 -1.25
CA GLU A 458 -53.64 7.61 -0.34
C GLU A 458 -53.76 7.19 1.14
N LEU A 459 -52.84 7.68 1.98
CA LEU A 459 -53.03 7.77 3.44
C LEU A 459 -54.11 8.83 3.75
N PRO A 460 -54.80 8.75 4.91
CA PRO A 460 -54.50 9.73 5.97
C PRO A 460 -54.63 9.10 7.40
N PRO A 461 -54.98 9.78 8.52
CA PRO A 461 -54.04 9.87 9.65
C PRO A 461 -54.63 9.52 11.04
N LEU A 462 -53.81 9.61 12.11
CA LEU A 462 -54.29 9.73 13.49
C LEU A 462 -53.41 10.68 14.32
N ASN A 463 -54.06 11.69 14.93
CA ASN A 463 -53.62 12.36 16.15
C ASN A 463 -54.31 11.68 17.34
N ASP A 464 -53.70 11.62 18.54
CA ASP A 464 -53.92 12.68 19.55
C ASP A 464 -53.07 12.53 20.84
N SER A 465 -52.47 13.65 21.23
CA SER A 465 -52.36 14.27 22.58
C SER A 465 -52.67 13.42 23.85
N PHE A 466 -51.88 13.47 24.94
CA PHE A 466 -51.67 14.68 25.77
C PHE A 466 -50.64 14.55 26.93
N ASN A 467 -50.00 15.69 27.28
CA ASN A 467 -49.49 16.16 28.60
C ASN A 467 -48.37 15.43 29.40
N GLY A 468 -47.55 16.22 30.13
CA GLY A 468 -46.55 15.71 31.09
C GLY A 468 -45.87 16.73 32.05
N SER A 469 -45.38 17.89 31.55
CA SER A 469 -44.52 18.87 32.29
C SER A 469 -43.12 18.31 32.68
N ALA A 470 -42.06 19.05 33.09
CA ALA A 470 -41.76 20.48 33.32
C ALA A 470 -40.20 20.63 33.27
N ALA A 471 -39.53 21.78 33.15
CA ALA A 471 -39.90 23.19 32.93
C ALA A 471 -38.72 23.96 32.25
N ALA A 472 -39.00 25.14 31.70
CA ALA A 472 -38.00 26.16 31.28
C ALA A 472 -37.70 27.13 32.48
N PRO A 473 -37.09 28.35 32.37
CA PRO A 473 -36.78 29.23 31.22
C PRO A 473 -35.27 29.61 31.13
N GLY A 474 -34.79 30.51 30.25
CA GLY A 474 -35.44 31.35 29.22
C GLY A 474 -34.41 31.98 28.26
N GLN A 475 -34.79 32.28 27.01
CA GLN A 475 -35.11 33.63 26.49
C GLN A 475 -33.89 34.41 25.93
N SER A 476 -33.96 35.10 24.78
CA SER A 476 -35.02 35.20 23.74
C SER A 476 -34.55 35.95 22.47
N HIS A 477 -35.13 35.62 21.29
CA HIS A 477 -35.79 36.49 20.26
C HIS A 477 -35.39 38.00 20.15
N GLU A 478 -35.43 38.73 19.01
CA GLU A 478 -35.90 38.56 17.60
C GLU A 478 -35.36 39.75 16.73
N ALA A 479 -35.63 40.04 15.44
CA ALA A 479 -36.42 39.51 14.29
C ALA A 479 -35.91 40.16 12.96
N ALA A 480 -36.57 39.85 11.82
CA ALA A 480 -36.63 40.62 10.54
C ALA A 480 -35.35 40.63 9.64
N LEU A 481 -35.39 40.24 8.35
CA LEU A 481 -35.95 40.92 7.14
C LEU A 481 -35.20 42.24 6.84
N ASP A 482 -34.68 42.54 5.63
CA ASP A 482 -35.17 42.19 4.28
C ASP A 482 -34.10 42.32 3.16
N ALA A 483 -34.43 41.84 1.95
CA ALA A 483 -33.96 42.12 0.57
C ALA A 483 -32.51 42.57 0.17
N ALA A 484 -32.15 42.12 -1.06
CA ALA A 484 -31.32 42.74 -2.11
C ALA A 484 -29.93 42.11 -2.46
N GLU A 485 -29.66 42.04 -3.76
CA GLU A 485 -28.42 41.50 -4.34
C GLU A 485 -27.26 42.51 -4.28
N SER A 486 -26.05 42.03 -4.01
CA SER A 486 -24.81 42.70 -4.44
C SER A 486 -23.70 41.69 -4.75
N ALA A 487 -22.90 41.96 -5.77
CA ALA A 487 -21.79 41.11 -6.17
C ALA A 487 -20.67 41.14 -5.10
N PRO A 488 -19.89 40.06 -4.92
CA PRO A 488 -18.82 40.02 -3.93
C PRO A 488 -17.75 41.06 -4.25
N ARG A 489 -17.70 42.11 -3.43
CA ARG A 489 -16.56 43.04 -3.39
C ARG A 489 -15.31 42.24 -3.01
N ARG A 490 -14.16 42.56 -3.62
CA ARG A 490 -12.87 42.07 -3.11
C ARG A 490 -12.71 42.55 -1.66
N PRO A 491 -12.27 41.70 -0.71
CA PRO A 491 -11.97 42.15 0.64
C PRO A 491 -10.86 43.19 0.59
N GLU A 492 -11.15 44.39 1.08
CA GLU A 492 -10.20 45.49 1.21
C GLU A 492 -9.07 45.09 2.16
N ALA A 493 -7.83 45.46 1.82
CA ALA A 493 -6.67 45.03 2.59
C ALA A 493 -6.54 45.83 3.89
N GLU A 494 -6.38 45.13 5.01
CA GLU A 494 -6.30 45.76 6.32
C GLU A 494 -4.89 46.31 6.55
N LEU A 495 -4.78 47.62 6.77
CA LEU A 495 -3.52 48.32 6.99
C LEU A 495 -3.21 48.44 8.48
N VAL A 496 -2.10 47.86 8.92
CA VAL A 496 -1.70 47.87 10.34
C VAL A 496 -0.28 48.40 10.51
N ALA A 497 -0.14 49.39 11.39
CA ALA A 497 1.12 49.98 11.80
C ALA A 497 1.74 49.19 12.96
N VAL A 498 3.01 48.82 12.84
CA VAL A 498 3.80 48.15 13.89
C VAL A 498 4.97 49.07 14.26
N PRO A 499 5.06 49.57 15.51
CA PRO A 499 6.22 50.32 15.96
C PRO A 499 7.42 49.37 16.14
N MET A 500 8.56 49.70 15.53
CA MET A 500 9.80 48.92 15.68
C MET A 500 11.02 49.82 15.87
N GLN A 501 11.98 49.37 16.67
CA GLN A 501 13.34 49.90 16.68
C GLN A 501 14.10 49.44 15.42
N PRO A 502 15.07 50.21 14.89
CA PRO A 502 15.84 49.81 13.71
C PRO A 502 16.56 48.46 13.85
N GLU A 503 16.98 48.11 15.06
CA GLU A 503 17.59 46.80 15.36
C GLU A 503 16.59 45.64 15.24
N GLN A 504 15.32 45.87 15.62
CA GLN A 504 14.26 44.88 15.49
C GLN A 504 13.87 44.68 14.01
N GLU A 505 13.81 45.76 13.23
CA GLU A 505 13.54 45.72 11.78
C GLU A 505 14.57 44.84 11.05
N LEU A 506 15.86 44.99 11.38
CA LEU A 506 16.95 44.17 10.86
C LEU A 506 16.82 42.68 11.25
N VAL A 507 16.57 42.38 12.52
CA VAL A 507 16.44 40.99 13.01
C VAL A 507 15.23 40.29 12.40
N TYR A 508 14.08 40.95 12.30
CA TYR A 508 12.90 40.38 11.66
C TYR A 508 13.12 40.15 10.16
N GLY A 509 13.79 41.09 9.48
CA GLY A 509 14.19 40.94 8.08
C GLY A 509 15.15 39.76 7.83
N TRP A 510 16.13 39.54 8.71
CA TRP A 510 17.07 38.40 8.61
C TRP A 510 16.41 37.04 8.89
N LEU A 511 15.41 37.01 9.77
CA LEU A 511 14.69 35.78 10.14
C LEU A 511 13.44 35.51 9.27
N GLY A 512 13.06 36.43 8.38
CA GLY A 512 11.87 36.32 7.54
C GLY A 512 10.55 36.39 8.33
N LEU A 513 10.55 37.02 9.51
CA LEU A 513 9.41 37.08 10.41
C LEU A 513 8.48 38.26 10.09
N ASN A 514 7.17 38.04 10.14
CA ASN A 514 6.18 39.10 9.97
C ASN A 514 6.18 40.06 11.18
N PRO A 515 6.37 41.38 11.00
CA PRO A 515 6.33 42.35 12.10
C PRO A 515 5.02 42.36 12.91
N ALA A 516 3.89 41.92 12.34
CA ALA A 516 2.61 41.82 13.08
C ALA A 516 2.68 40.91 14.33
N LEU A 517 3.71 40.07 14.46
CA LEU A 517 4.00 39.28 15.66
C LEU A 517 4.47 40.13 16.88
N LEU A 518 4.70 41.44 16.71
CA LEU A 518 4.98 42.39 17.79
C LEU A 518 3.73 43.07 18.35
N LEU A 519 2.53 42.75 17.84
CA LEU A 519 1.26 43.27 18.32
C LEU A 519 0.68 42.37 19.42
N ASP A 520 0.17 42.95 20.50
CA ASP A 520 -0.49 42.21 21.60
C ASP A 520 -1.71 41.40 21.13
N SER A 521 -2.33 41.79 20.02
CA SER A 521 -3.34 41.02 19.31
C SER A 521 -3.03 40.95 17.81
N VAL A 522 -2.72 39.76 17.31
CA VAL A 522 -2.52 39.52 15.87
C VAL A 522 -3.88 39.62 15.15
N PRO A 523 -3.99 40.40 14.05
CA PRO A 523 -5.21 40.46 13.25
C PRO A 523 -5.64 39.10 12.71
N SER A 524 -6.96 38.88 12.61
CA SER A 524 -7.57 37.60 12.18
C SER A 524 -7.82 37.50 10.67
N THR A 525 -7.22 38.40 9.90
CA THR A 525 -7.51 38.70 8.50
C THR A 525 -6.33 38.33 7.60
N ASP A 526 -6.54 37.42 6.65
CA ASP A 526 -5.50 36.93 5.74
C ASP A 526 -4.93 38.03 4.80
N ASN A 527 -5.71 39.09 4.52
CA ASN A 527 -5.33 40.21 3.65
C ASN A 527 -4.69 41.38 4.45
N LEU A 528 -3.67 41.10 5.25
CA LEU A 528 -2.99 42.08 6.10
C LEU A 528 -1.81 42.77 5.38
N VAL A 529 -1.80 44.10 5.32
CA VAL A 529 -0.67 44.92 4.86
C VAL A 529 -0.02 45.63 6.04
N VAL A 530 1.13 45.13 6.44
CA VAL A 530 1.87 45.61 7.62
C VAL A 530 2.84 46.73 7.22
N ARG A 531 2.88 47.81 8.01
CA ARG A 531 3.84 48.91 7.85
C ARG A 531 4.62 49.15 9.15
N VAL A 532 5.93 49.29 9.02
CA VAL A 532 6.83 49.58 10.15
C VAL A 532 6.83 51.09 10.41
N VAL A 533 6.63 51.49 11.66
CA VAL A 533 6.76 52.88 12.13
C VAL A 533 8.00 52.97 13.01
N ARG A 534 8.92 53.91 12.72
CA ARG A 534 10.17 54.04 13.47
C ARG A 534 10.04 55.07 14.61
N PRO A 535 10.98 55.10 15.58
CA PRO A 535 10.88 56.00 16.73
C PRO A 535 11.02 57.46 16.30
N GLY A 536 9.91 58.20 16.30
CA GLY A 536 9.82 59.60 15.87
C GLY A 536 8.94 59.83 14.63
N ASP A 537 8.53 58.77 13.94
CA ASP A 537 7.55 58.85 12.85
C ASP A 537 6.12 58.91 13.41
N ASP A 538 5.21 59.59 12.70
CA ASP A 538 3.77 59.60 13.00
C ASP A 538 3.08 58.39 12.35
N ALA A 539 2.47 57.54 13.17
CA ALA A 539 1.79 56.33 12.72
C ALA A 539 0.58 56.62 11.81
N GLU A 540 -0.13 57.74 12.01
CA GLU A 540 -1.27 58.09 11.15
C GLU A 540 -0.80 58.51 9.76
N ALA A 541 0.31 59.27 9.67
CA ALA A 541 0.92 59.66 8.41
C ALA A 541 1.45 58.45 7.60
N VAL A 542 2.12 57.50 8.25
CA VAL A 542 2.63 56.27 7.61
C VAL A 542 1.49 55.39 7.09
N LEU A 543 0.37 55.31 7.81
CA LEU A 543 -0.82 54.58 7.36
C LEU A 543 -1.51 55.29 6.18
N GLU A 544 -1.60 56.61 6.18
CA GLU A 544 -2.23 57.37 5.11
C GLU A 544 -1.40 57.36 3.81
N GLU A 545 -0.07 57.41 3.89
CA GLU A 545 0.80 57.17 2.73
C GLU A 545 0.61 55.74 2.20
N ALA A 546 0.50 54.74 3.07
CA ALA A 546 0.27 53.36 2.67
C ALA A 546 -1.12 53.14 2.02
N ARG A 547 -2.16 53.87 2.44
CA ARG A 547 -3.47 53.92 1.76
C ARG A 547 -3.33 54.49 0.35
N GLN A 548 -2.61 55.61 0.19
CA GLN A 548 -2.38 56.24 -1.11
C GLN A 548 -1.57 55.34 -2.05
N GLN A 549 -0.55 54.64 -1.53
CA GLN A 549 0.22 53.65 -2.30
C GLN A 549 -0.64 52.47 -2.76
N LEU A 550 -1.52 51.93 -1.91
CA LEU A 550 -2.44 50.85 -2.30
C LEU A 550 -3.51 51.33 -3.31
N ALA A 551 -4.07 52.53 -3.12
CA ALA A 551 -5.04 53.13 -4.03
C ALA A 551 -4.44 53.50 -5.41
N ALA A 552 -3.10 53.62 -5.50
CA ALA A 552 -2.37 53.81 -6.75
C ALA A 552 -1.91 52.48 -7.41
N ALA A 553 -2.11 51.34 -6.76
CA ALA A 553 -1.66 50.02 -7.20
C ALA A 553 -2.79 49.02 -7.52
N GLY A 554 -4.06 49.42 -7.33
CA GLY A 554 -5.27 48.62 -7.56
C GLY A 554 -6.06 49.03 -8.80
#